data_AF-A0A942AIY0-F1
#
_entry.id   AF-A0A942AIY0-F1
#
_cell.length_a   1.000
_cell.length_b   1.000
_cell.length_c   1.000
_cell.angle_alpha   90.00
_cell.angle_beta   90.00
_cell.angle_gamma   90.00
#
_symmetry.space_group_name_H-M   'P 1'
#
loop_
_entity.id
_entity.type
_entity.pdbx_description
1 polymer ?
#
loop_
_entity_poly.entity_id
_entity_poly.type
_entity_poly.pdbx_seq_one_letter_code
_entity_poly.pdbx_strand_id
1 'polypeptide(L)'
;MIYKTITNYKEATKDFLENEKQFHLGVIPTEQSNPLTKNLSATIAKDTAQGVKTILSADKYIAKVAGEQFKTPEFEAFVSDIKRCMDERKKVVFSSVGASGRMAIQMDGAWRTFWQGLVDKIPAHRFEFLEMAEVVSSFTTGGDRALVRSVENFEDYMTFGAKQVDEAEMGPGDVLVALSECGLSASINGSAVRGYELGVKTYYLFCNPEKILRTHLDRARAVFECLDEYAANKKKGIDNGKYIVKIPLFVGNMAVSGSTRMQVTTVELLAAGAALEVAANRWLKENLTEQELSVIGGQMLSLDEYAEAFVSLNKQLSSGKALKGLAKAVDFEVNTYNQKGLVTYITHQYLLDIMTDTTERQPTFTLPPFRKFNDHTSEVSWAYIKDPLYPNEVAWQHVFRRPIKGLEWSKEDYIKMNASQDIINNPPMVSGNEVLEYVIGNEDDPSRYSRECSQLVLIDVNGSATEEIVNWYHQELTKYSGGVVIRFGQIPTTKIAKDEIRIPVELPRTCTDIMYHLLVKVAFNALSTGTMAKMGRVYGNWMVQVLPTNKKLIDRSSRIIASLAKIPYEQAVEEFFISYYNRKPEDEYRESYVIETLRRLGFDPHADIK
;
A
#
# COMPACT_ATOMS: atom_id res chain seq x y z
N MET A 1 22.56 -0.71 -9.79
CA MET A 1 23.08 0.23 -8.78
C MET A 1 22.50 1.61 -9.00
N ILE A 2 22.21 2.36 -7.94
CA ILE A 2 21.71 3.76 -7.95
C ILE A 2 22.86 4.71 -8.29
N TYR A 3 24.06 4.43 -7.78
CA TYR A 3 25.30 5.17 -8.04
C TYR A 3 26.06 4.57 -9.24
N LYS A 4 25.50 4.63 -10.46
CA LYS A 4 26.15 4.01 -11.65
C LYS A 4 27.38 4.78 -12.16
N THR A 5 27.40 6.09 -11.97
CA THR A 5 28.45 6.99 -12.48
C THR A 5 29.65 7.11 -11.55
N ILE A 6 29.45 6.83 -10.26
CA ILE A 6 30.51 6.82 -9.25
C ILE A 6 31.01 5.38 -9.11
N THR A 7 32.31 5.16 -9.32
CA THR A 7 32.90 3.82 -9.41
C THR A 7 33.59 3.36 -8.12
N ASN A 8 33.64 4.20 -7.10
CA ASN A 8 34.31 3.94 -5.83
C ASN A 8 33.43 4.30 -4.63
N TYR A 9 33.38 3.41 -3.63
CA TYR A 9 32.58 3.57 -2.41
C TYR A 9 32.90 4.86 -1.64
N LYS A 10 34.16 5.33 -1.64
CA LYS A 10 34.54 6.56 -0.92
C LYS A 10 33.89 7.82 -1.50
N GLU A 11 33.84 7.90 -2.82
CA GLU A 11 33.21 9.02 -3.52
C GLU A 11 31.69 8.96 -3.35
N ALA A 12 31.09 7.77 -3.44
CA ALA A 12 29.66 7.59 -3.21
C ALA A 12 29.25 7.95 -1.78
N THR A 13 30.07 7.57 -0.79
CA THR A 13 29.90 7.95 0.62
C THR A 13 29.91 9.46 0.78
N LYS A 14 30.91 10.13 0.21
CA LYS A 14 31.04 11.59 0.28
C LYS A 14 29.85 12.29 -0.38
N ASP A 15 29.49 11.88 -1.59
CA ASP A 15 28.36 12.45 -2.33
C ASP A 15 27.05 12.29 -1.53
N PHE A 16 26.79 11.10 -0.99
CA PHE A 16 25.58 10.84 -0.23
C PHE A 16 25.49 11.71 1.05
N LEU A 17 26.62 11.91 1.74
CA LEU A 17 26.66 12.73 2.97
C LEU A 17 26.57 14.23 2.68
N GLU A 18 27.20 14.70 1.61
CA GLU A 18 27.35 16.14 1.33
C GLU A 18 26.23 16.69 0.43
N ASN A 19 25.79 15.93 -0.57
CA ASN A 19 24.90 16.39 -1.63
C ASN A 19 23.47 15.82 -1.52
N GLU A 20 23.28 14.64 -0.92
CA GLU A 20 21.99 13.95 -0.85
C GLU A 20 21.23 14.17 0.47
N LYS A 21 21.46 15.30 1.14
CA LYS A 21 20.92 15.61 2.48
C LYS A 21 19.40 15.59 2.58
N GLN A 22 18.69 15.86 1.47
CA GLN A 22 17.22 15.76 1.40
C GLN A 22 16.68 14.34 1.62
N PHE A 23 17.55 13.32 1.53
CA PHE A 23 17.23 11.91 1.75
C PHE A 23 17.69 11.41 3.13
N HIS A 24 18.25 12.27 4.00
CA HIS A 24 18.62 11.91 5.38
C HIS A 24 17.41 12.02 6.30
N LEU A 25 16.62 10.95 6.39
CA LEU A 25 15.26 11.01 6.93
C LEU A 25 15.13 10.56 8.40
N GLY A 26 16.25 10.36 9.11
CA GLY A 26 16.24 9.86 10.50
C GLY A 26 15.46 10.72 11.51
N VAL A 27 15.24 12.00 11.19
CA VAL A 27 14.45 12.93 12.01
C VAL A 27 12.93 12.68 11.91
N ILE A 28 12.51 11.91 10.92
CA ILE A 28 11.09 11.69 10.61
C ILE A 28 10.56 10.52 11.46
N PRO A 29 9.47 10.72 12.24
CA PRO A 29 8.94 9.67 13.11
C PRO A 29 8.60 8.35 12.42
N THR A 30 8.07 8.39 11.18
CA THR A 30 7.77 7.17 10.42
C THR A 30 8.99 6.32 10.07
N GLU A 31 10.19 6.92 10.10
CA GLU A 31 11.48 6.27 9.86
C GLU A 31 12.19 5.81 11.15
N GLN A 32 11.63 6.13 12.32
CA GLN A 32 12.18 5.80 13.64
C GLN A 32 11.56 4.53 14.22
N SER A 33 12.33 3.80 15.03
CA SER A 33 11.85 2.62 15.75
C SER A 33 10.64 2.95 16.63
N ASN A 34 9.64 2.09 16.62
CA ASN A 34 8.47 2.22 17.46
C ASN A 34 8.72 1.61 18.86
N PRO A 35 8.57 2.38 19.95
CA PRO A 35 8.76 1.87 21.31
C PRO A 35 7.84 0.68 21.67
N LEU A 36 6.63 0.62 21.12
CA LEU A 36 5.63 -0.42 21.40
C LEU A 36 6.04 -1.79 20.84
N THR A 37 6.82 -1.79 19.75
CA THR A 37 7.18 -3.01 19.03
C THR A 37 8.67 -3.32 19.07
N LYS A 38 9.46 -2.60 19.88
CA LYS A 38 10.93 -2.70 19.92
C LYS A 38 11.46 -4.15 20.01
N ASN A 39 10.74 -5.03 20.70
CA ASN A 39 11.12 -6.44 20.89
C ASN A 39 10.32 -7.41 20.00
N LEU A 40 9.79 -6.95 18.86
CA LEU A 40 8.87 -7.74 18.02
C LEU A 40 9.47 -9.08 17.58
N SER A 41 10.67 -9.10 17.01
CA SER A 41 11.37 -10.31 16.55
C SER A 41 11.52 -11.38 17.65
N ALA A 42 12.03 -11.00 18.82
CA ALA A 42 12.18 -11.90 19.96
C ALA A 42 10.83 -12.40 20.50
N THR A 43 9.84 -11.50 20.51
CA THR A 43 8.49 -11.83 20.97
C THR A 43 7.84 -12.87 20.05
N ILE A 44 7.89 -12.68 18.74
CA ILE A 44 7.23 -13.54 17.76
C ILE A 44 7.92 -14.90 17.58
N ALA A 45 9.25 -14.94 17.75
CA ALA A 45 10.02 -16.17 17.77
C ALA A 45 9.58 -17.09 18.92
N LYS A 46 9.33 -16.50 20.11
CA LYS A 46 8.87 -17.23 21.30
C LYS A 46 7.39 -17.59 21.26
N ASP A 47 6.52 -16.65 20.87
CA ASP A 47 5.08 -16.83 20.83
C ASP A 47 4.49 -16.02 19.66
N THR A 48 4.01 -16.75 18.65
CA THR A 48 3.52 -16.15 17.42
C THR A 48 2.26 -15.32 17.63
N ALA A 49 1.35 -15.73 18.53
CA ALA A 49 0.17 -14.93 18.85
C ALA A 49 0.56 -13.64 19.59
N GLN A 50 1.52 -13.70 20.50
CA GLN A 50 2.00 -12.50 21.19
C GLN A 50 2.78 -11.57 20.24
N GLY A 51 3.50 -12.12 19.27
CA GLY A 51 4.16 -11.35 18.20
C GLY A 51 3.17 -10.63 17.29
N VAL A 52 2.13 -11.34 16.81
CA VAL A 52 1.04 -10.72 16.02
C VAL A 52 0.35 -9.61 16.82
N LYS A 53 0.05 -9.84 18.10
CA LYS A 53 -0.52 -8.82 18.98
C LYS A 53 0.40 -7.62 19.16
N THR A 54 1.72 -7.84 19.15
CA THR A 54 2.72 -6.76 19.22
C THR A 54 2.66 -5.91 17.95
N ILE A 55 2.54 -6.50 16.76
CA ILE A 55 2.35 -5.77 15.50
C ILE A 55 1.10 -4.89 15.57
N LEU A 56 -0.05 -5.48 15.93
CA LEU A 56 -1.34 -4.79 16.02
C LEU A 56 -1.37 -3.68 17.09
N SER A 57 -0.49 -3.73 18.08
CA SER A 57 -0.38 -2.67 19.09
C SER A 57 0.05 -1.32 18.53
N ALA A 58 0.73 -1.30 17.36
CA ALA A 58 1.09 -0.07 16.67
C ALA A 58 -0.13 0.65 16.04
N ASP A 59 -1.23 -0.06 15.81
CA ASP A 59 -2.46 0.50 15.22
C ASP A 59 -3.30 1.29 16.24
N LYS A 60 -2.84 1.37 17.49
CA LYS A 60 -3.55 1.96 18.64
C LYS A 60 -4.09 3.37 18.38
N TYR A 61 -3.39 4.19 17.60
CA TYR A 61 -3.74 5.60 17.40
C TYR A 61 -4.53 5.87 16.11
N ILE A 62 -4.72 4.88 15.24
CA ILE A 62 -5.36 5.07 13.92
C ILE A 62 -6.78 5.62 14.07
N ALA A 63 -7.64 4.94 14.82
CA ALA A 63 -9.02 5.40 15.03
C ALA A 63 -9.10 6.76 15.72
N LYS A 64 -8.20 7.03 16.68
CA LYS A 64 -8.16 8.32 17.37
C LYS A 64 -7.85 9.45 16.40
N VAL A 65 -6.79 9.30 15.60
CA VAL A 65 -6.34 10.33 14.65
C VAL A 65 -7.37 10.56 13.56
N ALA A 66 -7.92 9.48 12.98
CA ALA A 66 -9.00 9.59 12.01
C ALA A 66 -10.24 10.28 12.62
N GLY A 67 -10.69 9.84 13.79
CA GLY A 67 -11.84 10.43 14.49
C GLY A 67 -11.65 11.89 14.90
N GLU A 68 -10.42 12.32 15.19
CA GLU A 68 -10.10 13.74 15.40
C GLU A 68 -10.24 14.54 14.09
N GLN A 69 -9.76 14.01 12.96
CA GLN A 69 -9.93 14.65 11.65
C GLN A 69 -11.39 14.70 11.21
N PHE A 70 -12.17 13.66 11.45
CA PHE A 70 -13.59 13.58 11.10
C PHE A 70 -14.44 14.70 11.69
N LYS A 71 -13.99 15.31 12.79
CA LYS A 71 -14.68 16.41 13.48
C LYS A 71 -14.28 17.79 12.97
N THR A 72 -13.32 17.86 12.05
CA THR A 72 -12.83 19.14 11.52
C THR A 72 -13.74 19.66 10.41
N PRO A 73 -13.93 20.99 10.30
CA PRO A 73 -14.61 21.60 9.16
C PRO A 73 -13.94 21.26 7.82
N GLU A 74 -12.61 21.10 7.82
CA GLU A 74 -11.83 20.71 6.65
C GLU A 74 -12.22 19.32 6.13
N PHE A 75 -12.43 18.35 7.02
CA PHE A 75 -12.84 17.00 6.63
C PHE A 75 -14.32 16.96 6.20
N GLU A 76 -15.20 17.72 6.86
CA GLU A 76 -16.59 17.84 6.39
C GLU A 76 -16.67 18.50 5.00
N ALA A 77 -15.81 19.49 4.72
CA ALA A 77 -15.66 20.06 3.39
C ALA A 77 -15.16 19.02 2.38
N PHE A 78 -14.23 18.14 2.77
CA PHE A 78 -13.75 17.05 1.92
C PHE A 78 -14.89 16.11 1.48
N VAL A 79 -15.70 15.65 2.43
CA VAL A 79 -16.87 14.81 2.14
C VAL A 79 -17.87 15.55 1.24
N SER A 80 -18.13 16.82 1.55
CA SER A 80 -19.08 17.65 0.79
C SER A 80 -18.61 17.91 -0.63
N ASP A 81 -17.32 18.12 -0.85
CA ASP A 81 -16.74 18.31 -2.18
C ASP A 81 -16.76 17.03 -3.02
N ILE A 82 -16.55 15.85 -2.40
CA ILE A 82 -16.75 14.56 -3.10
C ILE A 82 -18.21 14.43 -3.54
N LYS A 83 -19.17 14.68 -2.64
CA LYS A 83 -20.60 14.63 -2.95
C LYS A 83 -20.96 15.62 -4.07
N ARG A 84 -20.44 16.85 -4.01
CA ARG A 84 -20.61 17.86 -5.07
C ARG A 84 -20.07 17.34 -6.41
N CYS A 85 -18.91 16.71 -6.42
CA CYS A 85 -18.39 16.10 -7.65
C CYS A 85 -19.33 15.02 -8.20
N MET A 86 -19.99 14.25 -7.35
CA MET A 86 -21.03 13.31 -7.77
C MET A 86 -22.22 14.03 -8.41
N ASP A 87 -22.76 15.08 -7.77
CA ASP A 87 -23.90 15.84 -8.31
C ASP A 87 -23.56 16.47 -9.68
N GLU A 88 -22.38 17.06 -9.79
CA GLU A 88 -21.94 17.84 -10.95
C GLU A 88 -21.23 17.00 -12.02
N ARG A 89 -21.09 15.68 -11.80
CA ARG A 89 -20.30 14.76 -12.64
C ARG A 89 -18.87 15.24 -12.88
N LYS A 90 -18.25 15.80 -11.83
CA LYS A 90 -16.84 16.19 -11.78
C LYS A 90 -15.99 15.06 -11.24
N LYS A 91 -14.67 15.16 -11.43
CA LYS A 91 -13.72 14.10 -11.09
C LYS A 91 -13.27 14.25 -9.63
N VAL A 92 -13.12 13.12 -8.95
CA VAL A 92 -12.35 12.95 -7.72
C VAL A 92 -11.17 12.04 -8.04
N VAL A 93 -9.96 12.57 -8.02
CA VAL A 93 -8.76 11.84 -8.45
C VAL A 93 -7.80 11.67 -7.28
N PHE A 94 -7.44 10.42 -6.98
CA PHE A 94 -6.40 10.09 -6.02
C PHE A 94 -5.02 10.09 -6.70
N SER A 95 -4.10 10.92 -6.20
CA SER A 95 -2.69 10.92 -6.56
C SER A 95 -1.86 10.29 -5.45
N SER A 96 -1.06 9.28 -5.79
CA SER A 96 -0.34 8.48 -4.80
C SER A 96 0.87 7.74 -5.40
N VAL A 97 1.72 7.15 -4.55
CA VAL A 97 2.85 6.30 -4.96
C VAL A 97 2.95 5.08 -4.06
N GLY A 98 3.67 4.04 -4.51
CA GLY A 98 4.05 2.92 -3.66
C GLY A 98 2.84 2.23 -3.02
N ALA A 99 2.89 2.04 -1.70
CA ALA A 99 1.83 1.38 -0.93
C ALA A 99 0.50 2.12 -1.04
N SER A 100 0.55 3.45 -0.96
CA SER A 100 -0.64 4.30 -1.10
C SER A 100 -1.17 4.31 -2.53
N GLY A 101 -0.28 4.20 -3.51
CA GLY A 101 -0.59 3.95 -4.93
C GLY A 101 -1.51 2.75 -5.12
N ARG A 102 -1.07 1.62 -4.58
CA ARG A 102 -1.81 0.35 -4.63
C ARG A 102 -3.13 0.43 -3.87
N MET A 103 -3.15 1.11 -2.73
CA MET A 103 -4.37 1.35 -1.94
C MET A 103 -5.37 2.29 -2.63
N ALA A 104 -4.89 3.31 -3.36
CA ALA A 104 -5.76 4.18 -4.16
C ALA A 104 -6.39 3.42 -5.34
N ILE A 105 -5.63 2.54 -6.00
CA ILE A 105 -6.17 1.63 -7.03
C ILE A 105 -7.22 0.69 -6.43
N GLN A 106 -6.99 0.17 -5.22
CA GLN A 106 -7.95 -0.64 -4.49
C GLN A 106 -9.26 0.13 -4.21
N MET A 107 -9.18 1.38 -3.75
CA MET A 107 -10.36 2.23 -3.49
C MET A 107 -11.11 2.56 -4.79
N ASP A 108 -10.40 2.88 -5.87
CA ASP A 108 -10.96 3.10 -7.22
C ASP A 108 -11.74 1.86 -7.71
N GLY A 109 -11.13 0.67 -7.60
CA GLY A 109 -11.78 -0.60 -7.94
C GLY A 109 -13.00 -0.93 -7.08
N ALA A 110 -12.94 -0.69 -5.76
CA ALA A 110 -14.05 -0.90 -4.84
C ALA A 110 -15.23 0.04 -5.14
N TRP A 111 -14.95 1.32 -5.41
CA TRP A 111 -15.95 2.31 -5.81
C TRP A 111 -16.68 1.90 -7.09
N ARG A 112 -15.92 1.53 -8.13
CA ARG A 112 -16.49 1.09 -9.41
C ARG A 112 -17.32 -0.17 -9.25
N THR A 113 -16.82 -1.14 -8.50
CA THR A 113 -17.52 -2.40 -8.23
C THR A 113 -18.88 -2.15 -7.57
N PHE A 114 -18.94 -1.24 -6.59
CA PHE A 114 -20.20 -0.89 -5.94
C PHE A 114 -21.23 -0.34 -6.93
N TRP A 115 -20.89 0.75 -7.65
CA TRP A 115 -21.84 1.41 -8.55
C TRP A 115 -22.25 0.54 -9.74
N GLN A 116 -21.29 -0.14 -10.37
CA GLN A 116 -21.59 -1.09 -11.45
C GLN A 116 -22.48 -2.24 -10.96
N GLY A 117 -22.27 -2.71 -9.73
CA GLY A 117 -23.08 -3.76 -9.11
C GLY A 117 -24.52 -3.36 -8.80
N LEU A 118 -24.88 -2.07 -8.88
CA LEU A 118 -26.25 -1.59 -8.72
C LEU A 118 -27.04 -1.55 -10.02
N VAL A 119 -26.38 -1.56 -11.18
CA VAL A 119 -27.00 -1.41 -12.51
C VAL A 119 -28.12 -2.44 -12.74
N ASP A 120 -27.87 -3.70 -12.40
CA ASP A 120 -28.88 -4.76 -12.57
C ASP A 120 -29.86 -4.85 -11.39
N LYS A 121 -29.47 -4.33 -10.21
CA LYS A 121 -30.31 -4.36 -9.00
C LYS A 121 -31.40 -3.30 -9.02
N ILE A 122 -31.09 -2.12 -9.55
CA ILE A 122 -32.03 -1.00 -9.65
C ILE A 122 -31.93 -0.41 -11.08
N PRO A 123 -32.52 -1.09 -12.09
CA PRO A 123 -32.34 -0.72 -13.50
C PRO A 123 -32.83 0.69 -13.87
N ALA A 124 -33.68 1.30 -13.04
CA ALA A 124 -34.20 2.65 -13.25
C ALA A 124 -33.11 3.73 -13.24
N HIS A 125 -32.00 3.52 -12.51
CA HIS A 125 -30.89 4.47 -12.35
C HIS A 125 -29.60 3.98 -13.02
N ARG A 126 -29.72 3.06 -13.98
CA ARG A 126 -28.55 2.36 -14.58
C ARG A 126 -27.52 3.31 -15.19
N PHE A 127 -27.95 4.41 -15.80
CA PHE A 127 -27.05 5.35 -16.46
C PHE A 127 -26.36 6.23 -15.42
N GLU A 128 -27.10 6.71 -14.43
CA GLU A 128 -26.59 7.48 -13.31
C GLU A 128 -25.55 6.68 -12.53
N PHE A 129 -25.76 5.38 -12.28
CA PHE A 129 -24.76 4.54 -11.60
C PHE A 129 -23.50 4.33 -12.42
N LEU A 130 -23.61 4.18 -13.75
CA LEU A 130 -22.43 4.11 -14.61
C LEU A 130 -21.65 5.43 -14.59
N GLU A 131 -22.33 6.57 -14.53
CA GLU A 131 -21.67 7.87 -14.34
C GLU A 131 -21.02 7.97 -12.95
N MET A 132 -21.68 7.51 -11.89
CA MET A 132 -21.11 7.49 -10.53
C MET A 132 -19.85 6.64 -10.44
N ALA A 133 -19.80 5.51 -11.15
CA ALA A 133 -18.61 4.66 -11.22
C ALA A 133 -17.39 5.42 -11.79
N GLU A 134 -17.61 6.45 -12.63
CA GLU A 134 -16.54 7.24 -13.25
C GLU A 134 -16.13 8.50 -12.47
N VAL A 135 -16.91 8.90 -11.45
CA VAL A 135 -16.60 10.09 -10.63
C VAL A 135 -15.27 9.93 -9.91
N VAL A 136 -14.97 8.73 -9.40
CA VAL A 136 -13.72 8.44 -8.69
C VAL A 136 -12.74 7.74 -9.63
N SER A 137 -11.48 8.17 -9.57
CA SER A 137 -10.37 7.45 -10.19
C SER A 137 -9.08 7.63 -9.41
N SER A 138 -8.08 6.84 -9.77
CA SER A 138 -6.73 6.96 -9.23
C SER A 138 -5.68 7.04 -10.34
N PHE A 139 -4.55 7.65 -10.02
CA PHE A 139 -3.28 7.38 -10.69
C PHE A 139 -2.18 7.20 -9.64
N THR A 140 -1.22 6.35 -9.97
CA THR A 140 0.01 6.18 -9.17
C THR A 140 1.20 6.56 -10.02
N THR A 141 2.21 7.20 -9.43
CA THR A 141 3.47 7.39 -10.13
C THR A 141 4.12 6.02 -10.34
N GLY A 142 4.41 5.70 -11.59
CA GLY A 142 4.78 4.34 -12.03
C GLY A 142 3.63 3.53 -12.65
N GLY A 143 2.47 4.16 -12.93
CA GLY A 143 1.34 3.53 -13.64
C GLY A 143 0.76 2.31 -12.94
N ASP A 144 -0.23 1.66 -13.57
CA ASP A 144 -0.90 0.48 -13.02
C ASP A 144 0.08 -0.71 -12.85
N ARG A 145 1.23 -0.71 -13.55
CA ARG A 145 2.32 -1.67 -13.33
C ARG A 145 2.86 -1.66 -11.90
N ALA A 146 2.77 -0.52 -11.21
CA ALA A 146 3.15 -0.42 -9.80
C ALA A 146 2.41 -1.43 -8.92
N LEU A 147 1.27 -1.95 -9.36
CA LEU A 147 0.52 -2.96 -8.63
C LEU A 147 1.26 -4.30 -8.49
N VAL A 148 2.08 -4.70 -9.48
CA VAL A 148 2.83 -5.97 -9.49
C VAL A 148 4.34 -5.78 -9.31
N ARG A 149 4.85 -4.57 -9.57
CA ARG A 149 6.28 -4.28 -9.44
C ARG A 149 6.51 -2.84 -9.02
N SER A 150 7.18 -2.65 -7.88
CA SER A 150 7.51 -1.31 -7.36
C SER A 150 8.42 -0.52 -8.32
N VAL A 151 8.12 0.78 -8.47
CA VAL A 151 8.86 1.74 -9.31
C VAL A 151 9.31 2.92 -8.45
N GLU A 152 10.21 2.66 -7.51
CA GLU A 152 10.53 3.61 -6.44
C GLU A 152 11.31 4.86 -6.89
N ASN A 153 12.10 4.77 -7.96
CA ASN A 153 12.90 5.91 -8.45
C ASN A 153 12.06 7.04 -9.09
N PHE A 154 10.76 6.81 -9.31
CA PHE A 154 9.85 7.78 -9.91
C PHE A 154 9.27 8.74 -8.89
N GLU A 155 9.25 8.37 -7.60
CA GLU A 155 8.66 9.20 -6.55
C GLU A 155 9.51 10.45 -6.23
N ASP A 156 10.73 10.54 -6.76
CA ASP A 156 11.71 11.60 -6.48
C ASP A 156 11.52 12.88 -7.32
N TYR A 157 10.57 12.90 -8.28
CA TYR A 157 10.37 14.04 -9.20
C TYR A 157 8.99 14.69 -9.02
N MET A 158 8.94 15.96 -8.57
CA MET A 158 7.69 16.74 -8.51
C MET A 158 7.04 16.90 -9.88
N THR A 159 7.84 17.06 -10.93
CA THR A 159 7.37 17.25 -12.30
C THR A 159 6.57 16.05 -12.82
N PHE A 160 6.87 14.83 -12.35
CA PHE A 160 6.14 13.63 -12.77
C PHE A 160 4.72 13.63 -12.23
N GLY A 161 4.54 13.94 -10.95
CA GLY A 161 3.20 14.04 -10.37
C GLY A 161 2.40 15.23 -10.90
N ALA A 162 3.06 16.33 -11.27
CA ALA A 162 2.41 17.44 -11.97
C ALA A 162 1.91 17.02 -13.37
N LYS A 163 2.75 16.30 -14.14
CA LYS A 163 2.38 15.77 -15.45
C LYS A 163 1.18 14.82 -15.37
N GLN A 164 1.10 13.98 -14.35
CA GLN A 164 -0.04 13.08 -14.16
C GLN A 164 -1.34 13.83 -13.82
N VAL A 165 -1.28 14.95 -13.10
CA VAL A 165 -2.44 15.83 -12.88
C VAL A 165 -2.90 16.44 -14.22
N ASP A 166 -1.96 16.87 -15.06
CA ASP A 166 -2.28 17.39 -16.39
C ASP A 166 -2.90 16.30 -17.30
N GLU A 167 -2.39 15.07 -17.27
CA GLU A 167 -2.91 13.93 -18.05
C GLU A 167 -4.25 13.41 -17.54
N ALA A 168 -4.55 13.59 -16.25
CA ALA A 168 -5.87 13.35 -15.71
C ALA A 168 -6.89 14.42 -16.15
N GLU A 169 -6.44 15.46 -16.87
CA GLU A 169 -7.23 16.57 -17.38
C GLU A 169 -8.09 17.18 -16.26
N MET A 170 -7.44 17.47 -15.13
CA MET A 170 -8.09 18.06 -13.97
C MET A 170 -8.21 19.58 -14.14
N GLY A 171 -9.31 20.15 -13.68
CA GLY A 171 -9.51 21.59 -13.66
C GLY A 171 -10.48 22.05 -12.57
N PRO A 172 -10.87 23.34 -12.59
CA PRO A 172 -11.82 23.89 -11.62
C PRO A 172 -13.11 23.06 -11.52
N GLY A 173 -13.52 22.78 -10.29
CA GLY A 173 -14.67 21.94 -9.95
C GLY A 173 -14.30 20.47 -9.66
N ASP A 174 -13.13 20.00 -10.10
CA ASP A 174 -12.62 18.68 -9.72
C ASP A 174 -11.98 18.70 -8.33
N VAL A 175 -11.81 17.51 -7.76
CA VAL A 175 -11.14 17.27 -6.48
C VAL A 175 -9.89 16.41 -6.69
N LEU A 176 -8.76 16.88 -6.21
CA LEU A 176 -7.51 16.12 -6.13
C LEU A 176 -7.26 15.69 -4.69
N VAL A 177 -7.11 14.39 -4.46
CA VAL A 177 -6.72 13.83 -3.16
C VAL A 177 -5.27 13.36 -3.26
N ALA A 178 -4.35 14.14 -2.70
CA ALA A 178 -2.93 13.84 -2.67
C ALA A 178 -2.58 13.03 -1.41
N LEU A 179 -2.38 11.72 -1.58
CA LEU A 179 -1.98 10.79 -0.51
C LEU A 179 -0.45 10.80 -0.39
N SER A 180 0.08 11.71 0.43
CA SER A 180 1.53 11.98 0.49
C SER A 180 2.29 11.06 1.44
N GLU A 181 1.67 10.01 1.99
CA GLU A 181 2.25 9.11 2.98
C GLU A 181 2.96 9.87 4.10
N CYS A 182 4.29 9.96 4.03
CA CYS A 182 5.15 10.58 5.00
C CYS A 182 5.46 12.06 4.70
N GLY A 183 4.83 12.68 3.70
CA GLY A 183 5.21 13.99 3.16
C GLY A 183 6.49 13.96 2.31
N LEU A 184 6.94 12.76 1.97
CA LEU A 184 8.24 12.49 1.35
C LEU A 184 8.16 12.40 -0.16
N SER A 185 7.07 11.91 -0.73
CA SER A 185 7.05 11.63 -2.16
C SER A 185 7.02 12.94 -2.94
N ALA A 186 8.13 13.28 -3.60
CA ALA A 186 8.25 14.50 -4.37
C ALA A 186 7.18 14.55 -5.46
N SER A 187 6.93 13.42 -6.13
CA SER A 187 5.84 13.31 -7.11
C SER A 187 4.49 13.78 -6.55
N ILE A 188 4.10 13.32 -5.36
CA ILE A 188 2.80 13.68 -4.76
C ILE A 188 2.75 15.15 -4.33
N ASN A 189 3.87 15.67 -3.82
CA ASN A 189 3.99 17.09 -3.55
C ASN A 189 3.84 17.91 -4.85
N GLY A 190 4.39 17.43 -5.95
CA GLY A 190 4.20 18.00 -7.28
C GLY A 190 2.75 17.95 -7.77
N SER A 191 2.04 16.84 -7.57
CA SER A 191 0.60 16.78 -7.86
C SER A 191 -0.18 17.80 -7.03
N ALA A 192 0.10 17.91 -5.73
CA ALA A 192 -0.60 18.84 -4.85
C ALA A 192 -0.38 20.31 -5.24
N VAL A 193 0.87 20.70 -5.55
CA VAL A 193 1.20 22.03 -6.06
C VAL A 193 0.50 22.28 -7.40
N ARG A 194 0.53 21.30 -8.32
CA ARG A 194 -0.11 21.44 -9.62
C ARG A 194 -1.62 21.60 -9.53
N GLY A 195 -2.29 20.82 -8.67
CA GLY A 195 -3.72 20.97 -8.42
C GLY A 195 -4.06 22.35 -7.86
N TYR A 196 -3.26 22.85 -6.93
CA TYR A 196 -3.38 24.21 -6.40
C TYR A 196 -3.25 25.29 -7.48
N GLU A 197 -2.26 25.18 -8.37
CA GLU A 197 -2.03 26.10 -9.49
C GLU A 197 -3.19 26.13 -10.50
N LEU A 198 -3.78 24.96 -10.78
CA LEU A 198 -4.89 24.81 -11.73
C LEU A 198 -6.26 25.22 -11.15
N GLY A 199 -6.33 25.56 -9.87
CA GLY A 199 -7.59 25.86 -9.19
C GLY A 199 -8.46 24.62 -8.92
N VAL A 200 -7.85 23.44 -8.90
CA VAL A 200 -8.47 22.19 -8.48
C VAL A 200 -8.60 22.19 -6.95
N LYS A 201 -9.71 21.69 -6.42
CA LYS A 201 -9.91 21.55 -4.98
C LYS A 201 -8.97 20.45 -4.45
N THR A 202 -7.86 20.83 -3.83
CA THR A 202 -6.80 19.88 -3.46
C THR A 202 -6.84 19.53 -1.96
N TYR A 203 -6.91 18.25 -1.61
CA TYR A 203 -6.80 17.73 -0.26
C TYR A 203 -5.48 16.99 -0.08
N TYR A 204 -4.61 17.49 0.81
CA TYR A 204 -3.28 16.96 1.07
C TYR A 204 -3.27 16.16 2.38
N LEU A 205 -3.23 14.83 2.25
CA LEU A 205 -3.19 13.87 3.36
C LEU A 205 -1.74 13.49 3.65
N PHE A 206 -1.31 13.60 4.90
CA PHE A 206 0.08 13.32 5.28
C PHE A 206 0.19 12.81 6.73
N CYS A 207 1.11 11.88 6.95
CA CYS A 207 1.23 11.09 8.17
C CYS A 207 2.53 11.39 8.94
N ASN A 208 2.95 12.66 8.99
CA ASN A 208 4.06 13.12 9.82
C ASN A 208 3.78 14.50 10.42
N PRO A 209 4.42 14.87 11.54
CA PRO A 209 4.25 16.20 12.11
C PRO A 209 4.67 17.30 11.12
N GLU A 210 3.74 18.21 10.82
CA GLU A 210 3.96 19.32 9.88
C GLU A 210 5.23 20.12 10.20
N LYS A 211 5.50 20.39 11.48
CA LYS A 211 6.71 21.10 11.91
C LYS A 211 8.00 20.41 11.45
N ILE A 212 8.05 19.07 11.51
CA ILE A 212 9.23 18.29 11.09
C ILE A 212 9.37 18.38 9.58
N LEU A 213 8.28 18.17 8.84
CA LEU A 213 8.28 18.25 7.37
C LEU A 213 8.73 19.64 6.89
N ARG A 214 8.16 20.71 7.45
CA ARG A 214 8.55 22.09 7.14
C ARG A 214 10.01 22.37 7.46
N THR A 215 10.55 21.84 8.56
CA THR A 215 11.92 22.13 8.97
C THR A 215 12.91 21.40 8.07
N HIS A 216 12.66 20.13 7.75
CA HIS A 216 13.68 19.24 7.21
C HIS A 216 13.50 18.83 5.74
N LEU A 217 12.36 19.10 5.12
CA LEU A 217 12.07 18.64 3.76
C LEU A 217 11.69 19.78 2.83
N ASP A 218 12.66 20.22 2.03
CA ASP A 218 12.50 21.30 1.04
C ASP A 218 11.32 21.02 0.10
N ARG A 219 11.23 19.80 -0.44
CA ARG A 219 10.12 19.36 -1.31
C ARG A 219 8.74 19.42 -0.66
N ALA A 220 8.64 19.29 0.66
CA ALA A 220 7.38 19.41 1.37
C ALA A 220 7.02 20.89 1.63
N ARG A 221 8.03 21.76 1.81
CA ARG A 221 7.80 23.21 2.01
C ARG A 221 7.03 23.83 0.87
N ALA A 222 7.26 23.42 -0.38
CA ALA A 222 6.51 23.91 -1.54
C ALA A 222 4.98 23.73 -1.36
N VAL A 223 4.52 22.58 -0.87
CA VAL A 223 3.09 22.34 -0.59
C VAL A 223 2.60 23.20 0.57
N PHE A 224 3.42 23.33 1.61
CA PHE A 224 3.10 24.11 2.79
C PHE A 224 3.05 25.63 2.52
N GLU A 225 3.83 26.12 1.58
CA GLU A 225 3.74 27.50 1.08
C GLU A 225 2.40 27.75 0.37
N CYS A 226 1.94 26.80 -0.48
CA CYS A 226 0.60 26.87 -1.07
C CYS A 226 -0.51 26.86 0.01
N LEU A 227 -0.36 26.03 1.04
CA LEU A 227 -1.27 25.99 2.19
C LEU A 227 -1.30 27.32 2.98
N ASP A 228 -0.13 27.94 3.18
CA ASP A 228 -0.02 29.22 3.88
C ASP A 228 -0.65 30.36 3.07
N GLU A 229 -0.42 30.39 1.74
CA GLU A 229 -1.08 31.34 0.83
C GLU A 229 -2.61 31.18 0.87
N TYR A 230 -3.09 29.94 0.76
CA TYR A 230 -4.52 29.64 0.81
C TYR A 230 -5.15 30.08 2.14
N ALA A 231 -4.52 29.73 3.27
CA ALA A 231 -5.03 30.11 4.59
C ALA A 231 -5.04 31.63 4.80
N ALA A 232 -4.01 32.34 4.32
CA ALA A 232 -3.94 33.79 4.39
C ALA A 232 -5.04 34.48 3.56
N ASN A 233 -5.31 33.99 2.36
CA ASN A 233 -6.37 34.51 1.48
C ASN A 233 -7.77 34.22 2.04
N LYS A 234 -8.01 32.98 2.51
CA LYS A 234 -9.26 32.58 3.17
C LYS A 234 -9.57 33.48 4.38
N LYS A 235 -8.57 33.78 5.22
CA LYS A 235 -8.74 34.69 6.38
C LYS A 235 -9.10 36.13 5.96
N LYS A 236 -8.66 36.58 4.79
CA LYS A 236 -8.97 37.90 4.23
C LYS A 236 -10.27 37.94 3.42
N GLY A 237 -10.94 36.79 3.23
CA GLY A 237 -12.09 36.68 2.33
C GLY A 237 -11.75 36.85 0.85
N ILE A 238 -10.48 36.61 0.48
CA ILE A 238 -10.01 36.70 -0.91
C ILE A 238 -10.12 35.31 -1.54
N ASP A 239 -10.86 35.22 -2.64
CA ASP A 239 -10.84 34.06 -3.53
C ASP A 239 -9.91 34.36 -4.71
N ASN A 240 -8.74 33.71 -4.73
CA ASN A 240 -7.77 33.82 -5.81
C ASN A 240 -7.88 32.65 -6.82
N GLY A 241 -8.94 31.84 -6.73
CA GLY A 241 -9.16 30.68 -7.58
C GLY A 241 -8.24 29.50 -7.30
N LYS A 242 -7.47 29.50 -6.20
CA LYS A 242 -6.56 28.41 -5.82
C LYS A 242 -6.95 27.80 -4.49
N TYR A 243 -6.96 26.47 -4.43
CA TYR A 243 -7.55 25.75 -3.29
C TYR A 243 -6.68 24.59 -2.84
N ILE A 244 -6.25 24.60 -1.57
CA ILE A 244 -5.58 23.45 -0.97
C ILE A 244 -5.89 23.36 0.53
N VAL A 245 -6.23 22.16 0.99
CA VAL A 245 -6.62 21.88 2.38
C VAL A 245 -5.76 20.74 2.90
N LYS A 246 -5.27 20.84 4.14
CA LYS A 246 -4.44 19.82 4.77
C LYS A 246 -5.29 18.91 5.66
N ILE A 247 -5.03 17.60 5.61
CA ILE A 247 -5.63 16.59 6.49
C ILE A 247 -4.49 15.80 7.16
N PRO A 248 -4.02 16.22 8.35
CA PRO A 248 -2.96 15.53 9.07
C PRO A 248 -3.44 14.19 9.65
N LEU A 249 -2.72 13.11 9.32
CA LEU A 249 -3.02 11.73 9.70
C LEU A 249 -1.85 11.04 10.44
N PHE A 250 -1.05 11.80 11.19
CA PHE A 250 0.10 11.25 11.91
C PHE A 250 -0.33 10.34 13.08
N VAL A 251 -0.08 9.04 12.95
CA VAL A 251 -0.45 7.99 13.92
C VAL A 251 0.70 7.48 14.79
N GLY A 252 1.89 8.07 14.66
CA GLY A 252 3.11 7.62 15.34
C GLY A 252 4.02 6.78 14.44
N ASN A 253 4.96 6.08 15.08
CA ASN A 253 5.98 5.28 14.40
C ASN A 253 5.39 3.96 13.88
N MET A 254 5.97 3.41 12.82
CA MET A 254 5.47 2.16 12.20
C MET A 254 5.79 0.93 13.06
N ALA A 255 4.97 -0.13 12.99
CA ALA A 255 5.21 -1.38 13.72
C ALA A 255 6.60 -1.98 13.41
N VAL A 256 7.01 -1.89 12.15
CA VAL A 256 8.37 -2.09 11.68
C VAL A 256 8.85 -0.77 11.10
N SER A 257 9.99 -0.27 11.58
CA SER A 257 10.50 1.08 11.25
C SER A 257 10.58 1.29 9.73
N GLY A 258 10.00 2.40 9.23
CA GLY A 258 9.97 2.74 7.81
C GLY A 258 8.96 1.99 6.94
N SER A 259 8.17 1.05 7.51
CA SER A 259 7.19 0.25 6.76
C SER A 259 5.84 0.98 6.61
N THR A 260 5.78 1.97 5.72
CA THR A 260 4.59 2.83 5.50
C THR A 260 3.37 2.08 4.95
N ARG A 261 3.58 0.92 4.32
CA ARG A 261 2.50 -0.01 3.92
C ARG A 261 1.58 -0.48 5.06
N MET A 262 1.98 -0.24 6.31
CA MET A 262 1.22 -0.62 7.51
C MET A 262 0.36 0.56 8.01
N GLN A 263 0.76 1.24 9.08
CA GLN A 263 -0.10 2.20 9.79
C GLN A 263 -0.48 3.41 8.92
N VAL A 264 0.44 3.93 8.09
CA VAL A 264 0.19 5.09 7.20
C VAL A 264 -0.94 4.79 6.21
N THR A 265 -0.77 3.77 5.38
CA THR A 265 -1.82 3.41 4.41
C THR A 265 -3.11 2.91 5.08
N THR A 266 -3.05 2.39 6.30
CA THR A 266 -4.25 1.97 7.05
C THR A 266 -5.08 3.18 7.52
N VAL A 267 -4.44 4.24 8.04
CA VAL A 267 -5.17 5.45 8.44
C VAL A 267 -5.66 6.23 7.22
N GLU A 268 -4.91 6.25 6.11
CA GLU A 268 -5.36 6.85 4.87
C GLU A 268 -6.56 6.11 4.28
N LEU A 269 -6.54 4.77 4.25
CA LEU A 269 -7.68 3.96 3.79
C LEU A 269 -8.92 4.19 4.67
N LEU A 270 -8.76 4.25 5.99
CA LEU A 270 -9.86 4.56 6.91
C LEU A 270 -10.43 5.96 6.66
N ALA A 271 -9.56 6.97 6.55
CA ALA A 271 -10.00 8.36 6.41
C ALA A 271 -10.61 8.63 5.03
N ALA A 272 -9.88 8.35 3.96
CA ALA A 272 -10.33 8.62 2.60
C ALA A 272 -11.49 7.69 2.18
N GLY A 273 -11.47 6.43 2.61
CA GLY A 273 -12.55 5.48 2.37
C GLY A 273 -13.85 5.86 3.08
N ALA A 274 -13.77 6.26 4.36
CA ALA A 274 -14.95 6.78 5.07
C ALA A 274 -15.52 8.03 4.38
N ALA A 275 -14.67 8.93 3.88
CA ALA A 275 -15.14 10.12 3.15
C ALA A 275 -15.90 9.76 1.87
N LEU A 276 -15.39 8.80 1.08
CA LEU A 276 -16.08 8.28 -0.11
C LEU A 276 -17.44 7.67 0.24
N GLU A 277 -17.50 6.77 1.23
CA GLU A 277 -18.75 6.10 1.58
C GLU A 277 -19.78 7.07 2.16
N VAL A 278 -19.37 8.04 2.98
CA VAL A 278 -20.29 9.06 3.50
C VAL A 278 -20.83 9.95 2.36
N ALA A 279 -19.98 10.36 1.41
CA ALA A 279 -20.43 11.11 0.24
C ALA A 279 -21.41 10.30 -0.62
N ALA A 280 -21.11 9.03 -0.87
CA ALA A 280 -22.01 8.11 -1.57
C ALA A 280 -23.34 7.94 -0.83
N ASN A 281 -23.31 7.75 0.49
CA ASN A 281 -24.52 7.61 1.30
C ASN A 281 -25.40 8.87 1.25
N ARG A 282 -24.80 10.07 1.28
CA ARG A 282 -25.54 11.33 1.10
C ARG A 282 -26.21 11.38 -0.27
N TRP A 283 -25.47 11.08 -1.32
CA TRP A 283 -26.01 11.06 -2.69
C TRP A 283 -27.14 10.03 -2.84
N LEU A 284 -26.95 8.80 -2.33
CA LEU A 284 -27.95 7.73 -2.41
C LEU A 284 -29.25 8.12 -1.69
N LYS A 285 -29.16 8.72 -0.48
CA LYS A 285 -30.33 9.18 0.28
C LYS A 285 -31.12 10.28 -0.43
N GLU A 286 -30.43 11.13 -1.20
CA GLU A 286 -31.07 12.24 -1.92
C GLU A 286 -31.68 11.82 -3.25
N ASN A 287 -31.14 10.77 -3.89
CA ASN A 287 -31.50 10.39 -5.26
C ASN A 287 -32.33 9.10 -5.35
N LEU A 288 -32.39 8.29 -4.29
CA LEU A 288 -33.13 7.03 -4.27
C LEU A 288 -34.28 7.04 -3.26
N THR A 289 -35.33 6.30 -3.59
CA THR A 289 -36.45 6.05 -2.68
C THR A 289 -36.06 5.09 -1.55
N GLU A 290 -36.82 5.08 -0.45
CA GLU A 290 -36.59 4.13 0.66
C GLU A 290 -36.62 2.66 0.21
N GLN A 291 -37.48 2.34 -0.77
CA GLN A 291 -37.55 0.99 -1.33
C GLN A 291 -36.28 0.63 -2.08
N GLU A 292 -35.76 1.52 -2.92
CA GLU A 292 -34.50 1.32 -3.66
C GLU A 292 -33.30 1.22 -2.71
N LEU A 293 -33.24 2.08 -1.69
CA LEU A 293 -32.21 2.01 -0.65
C LEU A 293 -32.18 0.66 0.06
N SER A 294 -33.36 0.04 0.29
CA SER A 294 -33.45 -1.29 0.90
C SER A 294 -32.85 -2.40 0.03
N VAL A 295 -32.82 -2.23 -1.30
CA VAL A 295 -32.24 -3.18 -2.26
C VAL A 295 -30.70 -3.14 -2.26
N ILE A 296 -30.12 -1.95 -2.05
CA ILE A 296 -28.68 -1.79 -1.92
C ILE A 296 -28.18 -2.61 -0.72
N GLY A 297 -28.91 -2.53 0.39
CA GLY A 297 -28.52 -3.16 1.65
C GLY A 297 -27.29 -2.54 2.27
N GLY A 298 -26.82 -3.12 3.38
CA GLY A 298 -25.70 -2.57 4.15
C GLY A 298 -26.09 -1.41 5.06
N GLN A 299 -25.13 -0.96 5.86
CA GLN A 299 -25.26 0.10 6.85
C GLN A 299 -24.69 1.40 6.28
N MET A 300 -25.34 2.51 6.58
CA MET A 300 -24.86 3.85 6.25
C MET A 300 -24.28 4.50 7.49
N LEU A 301 -22.98 4.27 7.72
CA LEU A 301 -22.30 4.75 8.91
C LEU A 301 -22.03 6.26 8.86
N SER A 302 -22.10 6.89 10.01
CA SER A 302 -21.49 8.19 10.30
C SER A 302 -19.96 8.07 10.41
N LEU A 303 -19.26 9.20 10.34
CA LEU A 303 -17.80 9.22 10.46
C LEU A 303 -17.30 8.66 11.80
N ASP A 304 -17.97 8.98 12.91
CA ASP A 304 -17.60 8.45 14.24
C ASP A 304 -17.76 6.91 14.29
N GLU A 305 -18.79 6.35 13.66
CA GLU A 305 -19.01 4.90 13.60
C GLU A 305 -17.90 4.17 12.82
N TYR A 306 -17.27 4.78 11.81
CA TYR A 306 -16.08 4.18 11.17
C TYR A 306 -14.89 4.09 12.13
N ALA A 307 -14.66 5.14 12.94
CA ALA A 307 -13.59 5.11 13.94
C ALA A 307 -13.87 4.04 15.01
N GLU A 308 -15.11 3.91 15.47
CA GLU A 308 -15.54 2.87 16.41
C GLU A 308 -15.40 1.46 15.81
N ALA A 309 -15.80 1.27 14.55
CA ALA A 309 -15.65 0.01 13.83
C ALA A 309 -14.17 -0.38 13.71
N PHE A 310 -13.26 0.57 13.49
CA PHE A 310 -11.82 0.29 13.47
C PHE A 310 -11.29 -0.10 14.86
N VAL A 311 -11.74 0.55 15.94
CA VAL A 311 -11.41 0.13 17.31
C VAL A 311 -11.85 -1.31 17.55
N SER A 312 -13.06 -1.66 17.12
CA SER A 312 -13.60 -3.02 17.21
C SER A 312 -12.75 -4.02 16.42
N LEU A 313 -12.42 -3.71 15.16
CA LEU A 313 -11.53 -4.51 14.30
C LEU A 313 -10.21 -4.84 15.01
N ASN A 314 -9.49 -3.82 15.47
CA ASN A 314 -8.19 -4.01 16.10
C ASN A 314 -8.30 -4.84 17.40
N LYS A 315 -9.33 -4.58 18.22
CA LYS A 315 -9.58 -5.34 19.45
C LYS A 315 -9.86 -6.81 19.17
N GLN A 316 -10.68 -7.11 18.17
CA GLN A 316 -11.03 -8.48 17.78
C GLN A 316 -9.79 -9.21 17.25
N LEU A 317 -9.04 -8.63 16.31
CA LEU A 317 -7.80 -9.22 15.79
C LEU A 317 -6.71 -9.42 16.86
N SER A 318 -6.68 -8.55 17.88
CA SER A 318 -5.71 -8.61 18.98
C SER A 318 -6.07 -9.58 20.11
N SER A 319 -7.15 -10.37 19.97
CA SER A 319 -7.61 -11.28 21.03
C SER A 319 -8.34 -12.52 20.52
N GLY A 320 -8.62 -13.45 21.45
CA GLY A 320 -9.57 -14.54 21.22
C GLY A 320 -9.23 -15.46 20.04
N LYS A 321 -10.27 -15.82 19.28
CA LYS A 321 -10.17 -16.76 18.14
C LYS A 321 -9.48 -16.12 16.93
N ALA A 322 -9.70 -14.84 16.68
CA ALA A 322 -9.10 -14.13 15.56
C ALA A 322 -7.58 -14.08 15.67
N LEU A 323 -7.05 -13.70 16.85
CA LEU A 323 -5.60 -13.69 17.09
C LEU A 323 -4.98 -15.08 16.89
N LYS A 324 -5.64 -16.13 17.41
CA LYS A 324 -5.18 -17.51 17.25
C LYS A 324 -5.20 -17.96 15.78
N GLY A 325 -6.22 -17.58 15.02
CA GLY A 325 -6.30 -17.86 13.59
C GLY A 325 -5.16 -17.16 12.82
N LEU A 326 -4.93 -15.88 13.12
CA LEU A 326 -3.90 -15.09 12.46
C LEU A 326 -2.48 -15.62 12.79
N ALA A 327 -2.24 -16.01 14.04
CA ALA A 327 -0.99 -16.68 14.44
C ALA A 327 -0.78 -18.01 13.69
N LYS A 328 -1.85 -18.81 13.52
CA LYS A 328 -1.78 -20.05 12.71
C LYS A 328 -1.47 -19.78 11.25
N ALA A 329 -2.00 -18.69 10.68
CA ALA A 329 -1.70 -18.29 9.30
C ALA A 329 -0.22 -17.89 9.14
N VAL A 330 0.33 -17.17 10.12
CA VAL A 330 1.78 -16.88 10.19
C VAL A 330 2.58 -18.18 10.25
N ASP A 331 2.25 -19.09 11.16
CA ASP A 331 2.97 -20.36 11.32
C ASP A 331 2.91 -21.22 10.05
N PHE A 332 1.75 -21.26 9.39
CA PHE A 332 1.56 -21.94 8.12
C PHE A 332 2.49 -21.39 7.03
N GLU A 333 2.56 -20.07 6.88
CA GLU A 333 3.40 -19.45 5.86
C GLU A 333 4.90 -19.62 6.18
N VAL A 334 5.29 -19.49 7.46
CA VAL A 334 6.67 -19.76 7.92
C VAL A 334 7.08 -21.20 7.63
N ASN A 335 6.21 -22.17 7.95
CA ASN A 335 6.49 -23.59 7.70
C ASN A 335 6.62 -23.89 6.20
N THR A 336 5.82 -23.22 5.37
CA THR A 336 5.90 -23.34 3.91
C THR A 336 7.24 -22.84 3.40
N TYR A 337 7.65 -21.64 3.81
CA TYR A 337 8.91 -21.04 3.35
C TYR A 337 10.16 -21.73 3.90
N ASN A 338 10.14 -22.23 5.15
CA ASN A 338 11.25 -23.00 5.72
C ASN A 338 11.51 -24.31 4.94
N GLN A 339 10.47 -24.87 4.32
CA GLN A 339 10.56 -26.04 3.45
C GLN A 339 10.76 -25.65 1.97
N LYS A 340 11.13 -24.40 1.70
CA LYS A 340 11.35 -23.83 0.36
C LYS A 340 10.11 -23.86 -0.55
N GLY A 341 8.92 -24.03 0.02
CA GLY A 341 7.64 -23.96 -0.69
C GLY A 341 7.27 -22.54 -1.11
N LEU A 342 6.31 -22.44 -2.02
CA LEU A 342 5.67 -21.18 -2.42
C LEU A 342 4.24 -21.11 -1.89
N VAL A 343 3.70 -19.90 -1.77
CA VAL A 343 2.27 -19.69 -1.48
C VAL A 343 1.61 -19.06 -2.69
N THR A 344 0.52 -19.66 -3.17
CA THR A 344 -0.37 -19.08 -4.17
C THR A 344 -1.71 -18.80 -3.51
N TYR A 345 -2.00 -17.51 -3.28
CA TYR A 345 -3.30 -17.06 -2.82
C TYR A 345 -4.30 -17.06 -3.98
N ILE A 346 -5.51 -17.53 -3.74
CA ILE A 346 -6.59 -17.44 -4.72
C ILE A 346 -7.82 -16.79 -4.09
N THR A 347 -8.44 -15.91 -4.85
CA THR A 347 -9.75 -15.34 -4.54
C THR A 347 -10.29 -14.62 -5.77
N HIS A 348 -11.60 -14.47 -5.86
CA HIS A 348 -12.21 -13.67 -6.92
C HIS A 348 -12.47 -12.24 -6.43
N GLN A 349 -13.02 -12.08 -5.22
CA GLN A 349 -13.19 -10.78 -4.58
C GLN A 349 -11.98 -10.46 -3.71
N TYR A 350 -11.61 -9.18 -3.55
CA TYR A 350 -10.45 -8.75 -2.74
C TYR A 350 -9.07 -9.12 -3.32
N LEU A 351 -8.97 -9.37 -4.63
CA LEU A 351 -7.68 -9.57 -5.32
C LEU A 351 -6.71 -8.40 -5.09
N LEU A 352 -7.19 -7.17 -5.24
CA LEU A 352 -6.39 -5.96 -5.04
C LEU A 352 -5.85 -5.87 -3.61
N ASP A 353 -6.68 -6.12 -2.60
CA ASP A 353 -6.30 -6.09 -1.19
C ASP A 353 -5.07 -6.95 -0.91
N ILE A 354 -5.09 -8.20 -1.37
CA ILE A 354 -4.01 -9.16 -1.17
C ILE A 354 -2.79 -8.79 -2.03
N MET A 355 -3.01 -8.27 -3.24
CA MET A 355 -1.95 -7.81 -4.13
C MET A 355 -1.18 -6.62 -3.51
N THR A 356 -1.87 -5.72 -2.80
CA THR A 356 -1.22 -4.60 -2.10
C THR A 356 -0.23 -5.07 -1.03
N ASP A 357 -0.49 -6.21 -0.37
CA ASP A 357 0.44 -6.80 0.59
C ASP A 357 1.56 -7.58 -0.10
N THR A 358 1.23 -8.48 -1.02
CA THR A 358 2.19 -9.41 -1.65
C THR A 358 3.27 -8.69 -2.46
N THR A 359 2.91 -7.65 -3.21
CA THR A 359 3.87 -6.82 -3.96
C THR A 359 4.83 -6.08 -3.04
N GLU A 360 4.36 -5.59 -1.90
CA GLU A 360 5.18 -4.86 -0.94
C GLU A 360 6.18 -5.72 -0.18
N ARG A 361 6.04 -7.05 -0.21
CA ARG A 361 7.00 -7.94 0.43
C ARG A 361 8.37 -7.90 -0.24
N GLN A 362 8.43 -7.57 -1.54
CA GLN A 362 9.69 -7.48 -2.28
C GLN A 362 10.63 -6.39 -1.76
N PRO A 363 10.28 -5.09 -1.78
CA PRO A 363 11.19 -4.04 -1.31
C PRO A 363 11.39 -4.09 0.22
N THR A 364 10.37 -4.54 0.95
CA THR A 364 10.37 -4.60 2.42
C THR A 364 11.27 -5.71 2.97
N PHE A 365 11.24 -6.90 2.37
CA PHE A 365 11.92 -8.06 2.93
C PHE A 365 12.92 -8.72 1.99
N THR A 366 13.25 -8.09 0.85
CA THR A 366 14.12 -8.65 -0.19
C THR A 366 13.63 -10.03 -0.62
N LEU A 367 12.37 -10.10 -1.06
CA LEU A 367 11.80 -11.29 -1.70
C LEU A 367 11.82 -11.14 -3.23
N PRO A 368 11.85 -12.24 -4.00
CA PRO A 368 11.69 -12.14 -5.45
C PRO A 368 10.36 -11.46 -5.82
N PRO A 369 10.36 -10.49 -6.77
CA PRO A 369 9.14 -9.84 -7.24
C PRO A 369 8.25 -10.82 -8.01
N PHE A 370 7.04 -10.37 -8.37
CA PHE A 370 6.24 -11.10 -9.34
C PHE A 370 7.06 -11.27 -10.63
N ARG A 371 6.96 -12.47 -11.21
CA ARG A 371 7.72 -12.86 -12.39
C ARG A 371 6.80 -12.87 -13.59
N LYS A 372 7.29 -12.32 -14.71
CA LYS A 372 6.59 -12.39 -16.00
C LYS A 372 6.46 -13.85 -16.43
N PHE A 373 5.38 -14.19 -17.10
CA PHE A 373 5.09 -15.58 -17.49
C PHE A 373 6.18 -16.18 -18.40
N ASN A 374 6.69 -15.40 -19.35
CA ASN A 374 7.74 -15.82 -20.29
C ASN A 374 9.16 -15.69 -19.72
N ASP A 375 9.32 -15.26 -18.46
CA ASP A 375 10.63 -15.22 -17.79
C ASP A 375 10.88 -16.54 -17.06
N HIS A 376 11.78 -17.34 -17.62
CA HIS A 376 12.18 -18.64 -17.07
C HIS A 376 13.51 -18.59 -16.30
N THR A 377 14.10 -17.40 -16.14
CA THR A 377 15.42 -17.21 -15.54
C THR A 377 15.36 -16.59 -14.16
N SER A 378 14.45 -15.65 -13.93
CA SER A 378 14.31 -15.00 -12.63
C SER A 378 13.70 -15.92 -11.58
N GLU A 379 14.03 -15.66 -10.33
CA GLU A 379 13.43 -16.33 -9.17
C GLU A 379 11.91 -16.16 -9.13
N VAL A 380 11.24 -17.21 -8.67
CA VAL A 380 9.78 -17.20 -8.51
C VAL A 380 9.39 -16.51 -7.22
N SER A 381 8.39 -15.62 -7.25
CA SER A 381 7.88 -14.95 -6.06
C SER A 381 7.40 -15.95 -4.99
N TRP A 382 7.76 -15.71 -3.74
CA TRP A 382 7.38 -16.59 -2.61
C TRP A 382 5.87 -16.56 -2.34
N ALA A 383 5.24 -15.41 -2.55
CA ALA A 383 3.80 -15.23 -2.53
C ALA A 383 3.34 -14.74 -3.91
N TYR A 384 2.21 -15.25 -4.37
CA TYR A 384 1.57 -14.83 -5.61
C TYR A 384 0.05 -14.91 -5.46
N ILE A 385 -0.68 -14.28 -6.37
CA ILE A 385 -2.15 -14.23 -6.32
C ILE A 385 -2.77 -14.59 -7.67
N LYS A 386 -3.89 -15.33 -7.66
CA LYS A 386 -4.66 -15.67 -8.86
C LYS A 386 -6.16 -15.52 -8.69
N ASP A 387 -6.84 -15.11 -9.76
CA ASP A 387 -8.28 -15.18 -9.95
C ASP A 387 -8.64 -16.59 -10.47
N PRO A 388 -9.44 -17.36 -9.72
CA PRO A 388 -9.81 -18.72 -10.11
C PRO A 388 -10.88 -18.76 -11.22
N LEU A 389 -11.61 -17.67 -11.47
CA LEU A 389 -12.76 -17.68 -12.38
C LEU A 389 -12.43 -17.16 -13.79
N TYR A 390 -11.52 -16.20 -13.89
CA TYR A 390 -11.28 -15.49 -15.14
C TYR A 390 -9.92 -15.80 -15.76
N PRO A 391 -9.82 -15.90 -17.11
CA PRO A 391 -8.53 -15.90 -17.78
C PRO A 391 -7.83 -14.55 -17.57
N ASN A 392 -6.51 -14.51 -17.74
CA ASN A 392 -5.65 -13.42 -17.32
C ASN A 392 -6.07 -12.03 -17.81
N GLU A 393 -6.42 -11.88 -19.09
CA GLU A 393 -6.87 -10.60 -19.63
C GLU A 393 -8.13 -10.10 -18.93
N VAL A 394 -9.09 -11.00 -18.71
CA VAL A 394 -10.35 -10.70 -18.03
C VAL A 394 -10.11 -10.48 -16.53
N ALA A 395 -9.20 -11.22 -15.89
CA ALA A 395 -8.82 -11.03 -14.50
C ALA A 395 -8.19 -9.63 -14.27
N TRP A 396 -7.38 -9.14 -15.19
CA TRP A 396 -6.84 -7.78 -15.09
C TRP A 396 -7.91 -6.70 -15.27
N GLN A 397 -8.81 -6.87 -16.24
CA GLN A 397 -9.97 -5.97 -16.40
C GLN A 397 -10.90 -6.01 -15.17
N HIS A 398 -11.07 -7.20 -14.58
CA HIS A 398 -11.84 -7.44 -13.37
C HIS A 398 -11.24 -6.68 -12.18
N VAL A 399 -9.92 -6.68 -12.05
CA VAL A 399 -9.19 -5.98 -11.00
C VAL A 399 -9.31 -4.46 -11.14
N PHE A 400 -9.02 -3.90 -12.33
CA PHE A 400 -9.02 -2.43 -12.48
C PHE A 400 -10.40 -1.82 -12.65
N ARG A 401 -11.36 -2.54 -13.26
CA ARG A 401 -12.71 -2.03 -13.61
C ARG A 401 -12.71 -0.76 -14.48
N ARG A 402 -11.57 -0.48 -15.12
CA ARG A 402 -11.30 0.61 -16.07
C ARG A 402 -10.14 0.20 -16.99
N PRO A 403 -9.92 0.89 -18.13
CA PRO A 403 -8.72 0.68 -18.93
C PRO A 403 -7.44 0.80 -18.08
N ILE A 404 -6.47 -0.10 -18.35
CA ILE A 404 -5.18 -0.11 -17.68
C ILE A 404 -4.38 1.12 -18.12
N LYS A 405 -3.86 1.87 -17.15
CA LYS A 405 -3.11 3.12 -17.35
C LYS A 405 -1.62 2.88 -17.15
N GLY A 406 -0.84 3.02 -18.22
CA GLY A 406 0.63 3.06 -18.17
C GLY A 406 1.20 4.47 -18.05
N LEU A 407 2.53 4.59 -18.11
CA LEU A 407 3.22 5.85 -18.40
C LEU A 407 3.76 5.80 -19.83
N GLU A 408 3.02 6.39 -20.76
CA GLU A 408 3.38 6.43 -22.19
C GLU A 408 4.19 7.70 -22.52
N TRP A 409 5.10 8.10 -21.62
CA TRP A 409 5.89 9.32 -21.75
C TRP A 409 7.08 9.14 -22.70
N SER A 410 7.25 10.09 -23.62
CA SER A 410 8.37 10.11 -24.55
C SER A 410 9.68 10.54 -23.86
N LYS A 411 10.82 10.29 -24.52
CA LYS A 411 12.12 10.80 -24.07
C LYS A 411 12.09 12.33 -23.95
N GLU A 412 11.43 13.01 -24.88
CA GLU A 412 11.24 14.46 -24.89
C GLU A 412 10.44 14.94 -23.68
N ASP A 413 9.46 14.17 -23.21
CA ASP A 413 8.70 14.50 -21.99
C ASP A 413 9.60 14.43 -20.76
N TYR A 414 10.43 13.38 -20.63
CA TYR A 414 11.40 13.28 -19.54
C TYR A 414 12.42 14.43 -19.55
N ILE A 415 12.86 14.88 -20.72
CA ILE A 415 13.73 16.06 -20.87
C ILE A 415 13.01 17.32 -20.36
N LYS A 416 11.76 17.57 -20.80
CA LYS A 416 10.96 18.73 -20.35
C LYS A 416 10.70 18.71 -18.84
N MET A 417 10.55 17.52 -18.26
CA MET A 417 10.34 17.32 -16.83
C MET A 417 11.65 17.38 -16.01
N ASN A 418 12.80 17.64 -16.64
CA ASN A 418 14.13 17.66 -16.01
C ASN A 418 14.44 16.34 -15.26
N ALA A 419 14.08 15.21 -15.85
CA ALA A 419 14.47 13.90 -15.32
C ALA A 419 16.00 13.72 -15.37
N SER A 420 16.54 12.80 -14.55
CA SER A 420 17.96 12.48 -14.63
C SER A 420 18.36 11.93 -16.01
N GLN A 421 19.62 12.13 -16.38
CA GLN A 421 20.15 11.62 -17.66
C GLN A 421 19.97 10.10 -17.81
N ASP A 422 20.01 9.36 -16.69
CA ASP A 422 19.77 7.92 -16.66
C ASP A 422 18.34 7.56 -17.08
N ILE A 423 17.33 8.29 -16.59
CA ILE A 423 15.92 8.11 -16.96
C ILE A 423 15.71 8.55 -18.41
N ILE A 424 16.33 9.66 -18.84
CA ILE A 424 16.24 10.13 -20.24
C ILE A 424 16.85 9.13 -21.21
N ASN A 425 17.97 8.50 -20.85
CA ASN A 425 18.64 7.51 -21.70
C ASN A 425 17.92 6.17 -21.70
N ASN A 426 17.27 5.82 -20.59
CA ASN A 426 16.59 4.54 -20.40
C ASN A 426 15.21 4.80 -19.78
N PRO A 427 14.28 5.42 -20.52
CA PRO A 427 12.94 5.64 -20.00
C PRO A 427 12.36 4.28 -19.66
N PRO A 428 11.92 4.05 -18.41
CA PRO A 428 11.39 2.75 -18.06
C PRO A 428 10.15 2.49 -18.89
N MET A 429 10.08 1.29 -19.44
CA MET A 429 8.84 0.82 -20.04
C MET A 429 7.89 0.51 -18.90
N VAL A 430 6.90 1.37 -18.73
CA VAL A 430 5.82 1.23 -17.74
C VAL A 430 4.49 1.23 -18.48
N SER A 431 4.46 0.56 -19.63
CA SER A 431 3.29 0.54 -20.49
C SER A 431 2.13 -0.19 -19.82
N GLY A 432 0.91 0.21 -20.14
CA GLY A 432 -0.29 -0.42 -19.57
C GLY A 432 -0.35 -1.93 -19.86
N ASN A 433 0.16 -2.35 -21.03
CA ASN A 433 0.11 -3.74 -21.47
C ASN A 433 1.11 -4.66 -20.74
N GLU A 434 2.16 -4.13 -20.10
CA GLU A 434 3.15 -4.96 -19.39
C GLU A 434 2.50 -5.71 -18.23
N VAL A 435 1.44 -5.18 -17.64
CA VAL A 435 0.68 -5.84 -16.57
C VAL A 435 0.12 -7.19 -17.03
N LEU A 436 -0.26 -7.31 -18.30
CA LEU A 436 -0.79 -8.55 -18.88
C LEU A 436 0.27 -9.67 -18.96
N GLU A 437 1.56 -9.35 -18.88
CA GLU A 437 2.64 -10.34 -18.85
C GLU A 437 2.74 -11.08 -17.51
N TYR A 438 2.04 -10.61 -16.48
CA TYR A 438 1.91 -11.27 -15.18
C TYR A 438 0.58 -12.02 -15.16
N VAL A 439 0.66 -13.35 -15.27
CA VAL A 439 -0.54 -14.20 -15.36
C VAL A 439 -1.17 -14.32 -13.99
N ILE A 440 -2.27 -13.60 -13.76
CA ILE A 440 -3.08 -13.68 -12.54
C ILE A 440 -4.40 -14.41 -12.76
N GLY A 441 -4.71 -14.84 -13.98
CA GLY A 441 -5.95 -15.56 -14.27
C GLY A 441 -5.89 -17.05 -13.90
N ASN A 442 -6.90 -17.78 -14.35
CA ASN A 442 -7.09 -19.20 -14.09
C ASN A 442 -6.23 -20.13 -14.95
N GLU A 443 -5.33 -19.60 -15.77
CA GLU A 443 -4.39 -20.38 -16.57
C GLU A 443 -3.53 -21.30 -15.71
N ASP A 444 -3.08 -22.43 -16.26
CA ASP A 444 -2.12 -23.28 -15.55
C ASP A 444 -0.76 -22.58 -15.39
N ASP A 445 -0.18 -22.65 -14.18
CA ASP A 445 1.16 -22.11 -13.92
C ASP A 445 2.00 -23.11 -13.12
N PRO A 446 2.70 -24.04 -13.82
CA PRO A 446 3.57 -25.01 -13.20
C PRO A 446 4.65 -24.42 -12.31
N SER A 447 5.06 -23.17 -12.52
CA SER A 447 6.09 -22.56 -11.68
C SER A 447 5.63 -22.40 -10.22
N ARG A 448 4.31 -22.29 -9.98
CA ARG A 448 3.74 -22.14 -8.64
C ARG A 448 3.78 -23.42 -7.81
N TYR A 449 3.63 -24.57 -8.44
CA TYR A 449 3.61 -25.87 -7.76
C TYR A 449 4.83 -26.75 -8.07
N SER A 450 5.81 -26.24 -8.83
CA SER A 450 7.07 -26.94 -9.13
C SER A 450 7.93 -27.27 -7.91
N ARG A 451 7.73 -26.62 -6.75
CA ARG A 451 8.47 -26.89 -5.51
C ARG A 451 7.67 -27.84 -4.63
N GLU A 452 8.34 -28.86 -4.06
CA GLU A 452 7.73 -29.96 -3.29
C GLU A 452 6.89 -29.53 -2.07
N CYS A 453 6.94 -28.28 -1.63
CA CYS A 453 6.18 -27.77 -0.49
C CYS A 453 5.26 -26.59 -0.84
N SER A 454 5.00 -26.35 -2.12
CA SER A 454 4.10 -25.28 -2.55
C SER A 454 2.65 -25.50 -2.10
N GLN A 455 2.03 -24.42 -1.62
CA GLN A 455 0.69 -24.41 -1.05
C GLN A 455 -0.27 -23.55 -1.87
N LEU A 456 -1.49 -24.07 -2.07
CA LEU A 456 -2.61 -23.31 -2.60
C LEU A 456 -3.49 -22.78 -1.45
N VAL A 457 -3.74 -21.48 -1.41
CA VAL A 457 -4.44 -20.83 -0.29
C VAL A 457 -5.69 -20.12 -0.79
N LEU A 458 -6.86 -20.67 -0.49
CA LEU A 458 -8.13 -20.01 -0.80
C LEU A 458 -8.47 -18.97 0.27
N ILE A 459 -8.70 -17.73 -0.15
CA ILE A 459 -9.14 -16.64 0.74
C ILE A 459 -10.64 -16.42 0.61
N ASP A 460 -11.33 -16.57 1.75
CA ASP A 460 -12.77 -16.35 1.91
C ASP A 460 -13.00 -15.19 2.89
N VAL A 461 -13.63 -14.11 2.43
CA VAL A 461 -13.99 -12.95 3.25
C VAL A 461 -15.51 -12.85 3.27
N ASN A 462 -16.13 -13.12 4.43
CA ASN A 462 -17.60 -13.19 4.58
C ASN A 462 -18.33 -14.09 3.56
N GLY A 463 -17.76 -15.23 3.17
CA GLY A 463 -18.42 -16.10 2.18
C GLY A 463 -18.21 -15.65 0.74
N SER A 464 -17.19 -14.83 0.45
CA SER A 464 -16.80 -14.47 -0.91
C SER A 464 -16.35 -15.67 -1.76
N ALA A 465 -15.97 -16.78 -1.14
CA ALA A 465 -15.67 -18.03 -1.83
C ALA A 465 -16.97 -18.76 -2.23
N THR A 466 -17.48 -18.46 -3.43
CA THR A 466 -18.64 -19.12 -4.03
C THR A 466 -18.36 -20.59 -4.33
N GLU A 467 -19.42 -21.37 -4.59
CA GLU A 467 -19.29 -22.80 -4.94
C GLU A 467 -18.37 -23.04 -6.15
N GLU A 468 -18.44 -22.18 -7.16
CA GLU A 468 -17.57 -22.25 -8.35
C GLU A 468 -16.08 -22.10 -7.98
N ILE A 469 -15.76 -21.13 -7.11
CA ILE A 469 -14.39 -20.90 -6.61
C ILE A 469 -13.90 -22.09 -5.79
N VAL A 470 -14.76 -22.64 -4.92
CA VAL A 470 -14.44 -23.81 -4.09
C VAL A 470 -14.20 -25.05 -4.95
N ASN A 471 -15.02 -25.26 -5.98
CA ASN A 471 -14.84 -26.36 -6.93
C ASN A 471 -13.51 -26.23 -7.70
N TRP A 472 -13.18 -25.02 -8.17
CA TRP A 472 -11.89 -24.76 -8.82
C TRP A 472 -10.72 -25.03 -7.86
N TYR A 473 -10.80 -24.56 -6.61
CA TYR A 473 -9.78 -24.81 -5.59
C TYR A 473 -9.53 -26.31 -5.39
N HIS A 474 -10.58 -27.12 -5.27
CA HIS A 474 -10.42 -28.57 -5.06
C HIS A 474 -9.82 -29.28 -6.27
N GLN A 475 -10.13 -28.82 -7.49
CA GLN A 475 -9.54 -29.35 -8.72
C GLN A 475 -8.04 -29.02 -8.77
N GLU A 476 -7.68 -27.75 -8.55
CA GLU A 476 -6.28 -27.31 -8.60
C GLU A 476 -5.41 -27.84 -7.48
N LEU A 477 -5.99 -28.05 -6.29
CA LEU A 477 -5.27 -28.56 -5.12
C LEU A 477 -4.50 -29.86 -5.42
N THR A 478 -4.96 -30.66 -6.39
CA THR A 478 -4.29 -31.90 -6.84
C THR A 478 -2.89 -31.70 -7.41
N LYS A 479 -2.56 -30.48 -7.87
CA LYS A 479 -1.23 -30.13 -8.40
C LYS A 479 -0.27 -29.64 -7.33
N TYR A 480 -0.79 -29.20 -6.19
CA TYR A 480 -0.02 -28.63 -5.08
C TYR A 480 0.26 -29.68 -4.00
N SER A 481 1.30 -29.45 -3.21
CA SER A 481 1.65 -30.34 -2.09
C SER A 481 0.63 -30.30 -0.95
N GLY A 482 -0.14 -29.21 -0.88
CA GLY A 482 -1.18 -29.00 0.10
C GLY A 482 -1.91 -27.68 -0.14
N GLY A 483 -2.88 -27.42 0.72
CA GLY A 483 -3.62 -26.18 0.68
C GLY A 483 -4.47 -25.97 1.93
N VAL A 484 -4.82 -24.71 2.15
CA VAL A 484 -5.63 -24.29 3.30
C VAL A 484 -6.62 -23.22 2.86
N VAL A 485 -7.80 -23.21 3.48
CA VAL A 485 -8.76 -22.11 3.32
C VAL A 485 -8.59 -21.16 4.50
N ILE A 486 -8.23 -19.91 4.24
CA ILE A 486 -8.18 -18.85 5.26
C ILE A 486 -9.45 -18.02 5.15
N ARG A 487 -10.21 -17.98 6.26
CA ARG A 487 -11.54 -17.38 6.31
C ARG A 487 -11.54 -16.19 7.26
N PHE A 488 -12.01 -15.04 6.79
CA PHE A 488 -12.08 -13.77 7.51
C PHE A 488 -13.53 -13.32 7.71
N GLY A 489 -13.74 -12.54 8.77
CA GLY A 489 -14.99 -11.80 8.97
C GLY A 489 -16.08 -12.63 9.66
N GLN A 490 -17.32 -12.49 9.21
CA GLN A 490 -18.45 -13.29 9.68
C GLN A 490 -18.44 -14.65 8.97
N ILE A 491 -17.80 -15.64 9.59
CA ILE A 491 -17.53 -16.94 8.95
C ILE A 491 -18.71 -17.91 9.17
N PRO A 492 -19.37 -18.40 8.11
CA PRO A 492 -20.39 -19.45 8.22
C PRO A 492 -19.90 -20.69 8.97
N THR A 493 -20.81 -21.40 9.63
CA THR A 493 -20.48 -22.64 10.37
C THR A 493 -20.07 -23.78 9.45
N THR A 494 -20.58 -23.79 8.21
CA THR A 494 -20.26 -24.79 7.18
C THR A 494 -18.78 -24.68 6.79
N LYS A 495 -18.08 -25.81 6.80
CA LYS A 495 -16.70 -25.90 6.31
C LYS A 495 -16.68 -25.95 4.78
N ILE A 496 -15.72 -25.23 4.19
CA ILE A 496 -15.32 -25.29 2.79
C ILE A 496 -14.32 -26.42 2.58
N ALA A 497 -13.33 -26.55 3.46
CA ALA A 497 -12.29 -27.58 3.34
C ALA A 497 -12.02 -28.30 4.67
N LYS A 498 -11.25 -29.40 4.59
CA LYS A 498 -10.76 -30.12 5.77
C LYS A 498 -9.90 -29.22 6.66
N ASP A 499 -8.95 -28.52 6.03
CA ASP A 499 -8.02 -27.60 6.66
C ASP A 499 -8.47 -26.16 6.45
N GLU A 500 -8.94 -25.53 7.54
CA GLU A 500 -9.37 -24.14 7.55
C GLU A 500 -8.71 -23.36 8.69
N ILE A 501 -8.24 -22.15 8.39
CA ILE A 501 -7.81 -21.17 9.38
C ILE A 501 -8.89 -20.10 9.46
N ARG A 502 -9.54 -20.00 10.62
CA ARG A 502 -10.68 -19.09 10.85
C ARG A 502 -10.26 -17.88 11.66
N ILE A 503 -10.45 -16.68 11.12
CA ILE A 503 -10.13 -15.38 11.73
C ILE A 503 -11.45 -14.58 11.84
N PRO A 504 -12.31 -14.92 12.82
CA PRO A 504 -13.64 -14.33 12.93
C PRO A 504 -13.57 -12.88 13.40
N VAL A 505 -14.19 -11.97 12.65
CA VAL A 505 -14.32 -10.55 13.01
C VAL A 505 -15.69 -10.06 12.57
N GLU A 506 -16.41 -9.39 13.46
CA GLU A 506 -17.71 -8.78 13.16
C GLU A 506 -17.55 -7.30 12.85
N LEU A 507 -17.98 -6.88 11.65
CA LEU A 507 -17.91 -5.51 11.16
C LEU A 507 -19.20 -5.13 10.40
N PRO A 508 -19.56 -3.83 10.40
CA PRO A 508 -20.64 -3.35 9.54
C PRO A 508 -20.27 -3.55 8.06
N ARG A 509 -21.26 -3.98 7.27
CA ARG A 509 -21.17 -4.03 5.80
C ARG A 509 -21.64 -2.68 5.26
N THR A 510 -20.85 -2.03 4.44
CA THR A 510 -21.12 -0.69 3.87
C THR A 510 -21.08 -0.77 2.35
N CYS A 511 -21.41 0.31 1.63
CA CYS A 511 -21.56 0.29 0.18
C CYS A 511 -20.32 -0.24 -0.56
N THR A 512 -19.12 0.22 -0.18
CA THR A 512 -17.85 -0.25 -0.77
C THR A 512 -17.11 -1.22 0.13
N ASP A 513 -17.74 -1.70 1.21
CA ASP A 513 -17.16 -2.63 2.18
C ASP A 513 -15.82 -2.18 2.77
N ILE A 514 -15.62 -0.87 2.98
CA ILE A 514 -14.31 -0.33 3.39
C ILE A 514 -13.77 -0.96 4.69
N MET A 515 -14.64 -1.33 5.63
CA MET A 515 -14.25 -1.99 6.87
C MET A 515 -13.72 -3.42 6.62
N TYR A 516 -14.21 -4.11 5.60
CA TYR A 516 -13.69 -5.43 5.21
C TYR A 516 -12.40 -5.33 4.40
N HIS A 517 -12.26 -4.28 3.56
CA HIS A 517 -10.97 -3.94 2.96
C HIS A 517 -9.90 -3.65 4.03
N LEU A 518 -10.26 -2.91 5.09
CA LEU A 518 -9.40 -2.69 6.25
C LEU A 518 -9.10 -3.98 7.02
N LEU A 519 -10.06 -4.90 7.18
CA LEU A 519 -9.83 -6.21 7.79
C LEU A 519 -8.78 -7.00 7.02
N VAL A 520 -8.94 -7.14 5.70
CA VAL A 520 -7.99 -7.88 4.86
C VAL A 520 -6.62 -7.21 4.93
N LYS A 521 -6.56 -5.89 4.80
CA LYS A 521 -5.31 -5.12 4.89
C LYS A 521 -4.57 -5.33 6.21
N VAL A 522 -5.23 -5.09 7.35
CA VAL A 522 -4.61 -5.21 8.68
C VAL A 522 -4.19 -6.65 8.94
N ALA A 523 -5.02 -7.63 8.57
CA ALA A 523 -4.70 -9.04 8.76
C ALA A 523 -3.53 -9.50 7.88
N PHE A 524 -3.51 -9.15 6.59
CA PHE A 524 -2.40 -9.52 5.69
C PHE A 524 -1.10 -8.81 6.06
N ASN A 525 -1.15 -7.54 6.47
CA ASN A 525 0.04 -6.83 6.92
C ASN A 525 0.61 -7.44 8.21
N ALA A 526 -0.24 -7.87 9.14
CA ALA A 526 0.19 -8.59 10.34
C ALA A 526 0.70 -10.01 10.03
N LEU A 527 0.05 -10.72 9.10
CA LEU A 527 0.47 -12.04 8.63
C LEU A 527 1.86 -11.96 7.99
N SER A 528 2.01 -11.16 6.94
CA SER A 528 3.27 -11.07 6.18
C SER A 528 4.42 -10.53 7.03
N THR A 529 4.18 -9.52 7.86
CA THR A 529 5.19 -8.99 8.79
C THR A 529 5.55 -10.02 9.85
N GLY A 530 4.55 -10.73 10.38
CA GLY A 530 4.76 -11.77 11.37
C GLY A 530 5.60 -12.93 10.83
N THR A 531 5.28 -13.40 9.62
CA THR A 531 6.06 -14.42 8.91
C THR A 531 7.51 -13.99 8.78
N MET A 532 7.75 -12.78 8.25
CA MET A 532 9.09 -12.31 7.94
C MET A 532 9.91 -12.02 9.20
N ALA A 533 9.28 -11.51 10.26
CA ALA A 533 9.94 -11.34 11.56
C ALA A 533 10.33 -12.69 12.17
N LYS A 534 9.45 -13.70 12.12
CA LYS A 534 9.74 -15.05 12.61
C LYS A 534 10.81 -15.78 11.79
N MET A 535 10.94 -15.43 10.50
CA MET A 535 12.03 -15.88 9.63
C MET A 535 13.35 -15.10 9.78
N GLY A 536 13.45 -14.18 10.76
CA GLY A 536 14.68 -13.42 11.01
C GLY A 536 14.98 -12.34 9.97
N ARG A 537 13.97 -11.87 9.23
CA ARG A 537 14.09 -10.74 8.30
C ARG A 537 13.85 -9.38 8.98
N VAL A 538 13.47 -9.39 10.25
CA VAL A 538 13.30 -8.22 11.13
C VAL A 538 14.12 -8.45 12.40
N TYR A 539 14.90 -7.46 12.82
CA TYR A 539 15.65 -7.49 14.09
C TYR A 539 15.11 -6.42 15.05
N GLY A 540 14.68 -6.81 16.23
CA GLY A 540 13.77 -6.01 17.07
C GLY A 540 12.52 -5.64 16.27
N ASN A 541 12.46 -4.40 15.80
CA ASN A 541 11.48 -3.90 14.82
C ASN A 541 12.11 -3.17 13.63
N TRP A 542 13.38 -3.45 13.35
CA TRP A 542 14.10 -2.92 12.20
C TRP A 542 14.05 -3.90 11.03
N MET A 543 13.74 -3.37 9.86
CA MET A 543 13.69 -4.09 8.60
C MET A 543 15.12 -4.36 8.09
N VAL A 544 15.80 -5.32 8.71
CA VAL A 544 17.20 -5.62 8.37
C VAL A 544 17.35 -6.24 6.98
N GLN A 545 16.30 -6.81 6.39
CA GLN A 545 16.30 -7.34 5.01
C GLN A 545 15.73 -6.34 3.97
N VAL A 546 15.94 -5.03 4.15
CA VAL A 546 15.52 -4.00 3.17
C VAL A 546 16.39 -4.03 1.90
N LEU A 547 15.77 -3.83 0.74
CA LEU A 547 16.48 -3.68 -0.54
C LEU A 547 16.66 -2.18 -0.88
N PRO A 548 17.89 -1.64 -0.98
CA PRO A 548 18.12 -0.22 -1.25
C PRO A 548 17.93 0.12 -2.74
N THR A 549 16.68 0.32 -3.17
CA THR A 549 16.28 0.62 -4.56
C THR A 549 16.26 2.12 -4.90
N ASN A 550 16.26 3.00 -3.90
CA ASN A 550 16.39 4.46 -4.03
C ASN A 550 17.27 5.07 -2.92
N LYS A 551 17.51 6.39 -2.97
CA LYS A 551 18.36 7.11 -2.01
C LYS A 551 17.78 7.13 -0.58
N LYS A 552 16.45 7.18 -0.43
CA LYS A 552 15.76 7.04 0.86
C LYS A 552 16.08 5.70 1.53
N LEU A 553 16.08 4.61 0.77
CA LEU A 553 16.38 3.28 1.30
C LEU A 553 17.87 3.07 1.59
N ILE A 554 18.78 3.80 0.92
CA ILE A 554 20.20 3.89 1.32
C ILE A 554 20.33 4.55 2.71
N ASP A 555 19.67 5.69 2.93
CA ASP A 555 19.64 6.34 4.25
C ASP A 555 19.09 5.39 5.33
N ARG A 556 17.96 4.74 5.03
CA ARG A 556 17.36 3.75 5.94
C ARG A 556 18.31 2.61 6.28
N SER A 557 18.96 2.04 5.27
CA SER A 557 19.95 0.97 5.46
C SER A 557 21.09 1.42 6.37
N SER A 558 21.64 2.61 6.10
CA SER A 558 22.74 3.20 6.88
C SER A 558 22.33 3.48 8.33
N ARG A 559 21.11 3.98 8.57
CA ARG A 559 20.59 4.19 9.94
C ARG A 559 20.36 2.90 10.71
N ILE A 560 19.89 1.84 10.05
CA ILE A 560 19.75 0.52 10.67
C ILE A 560 21.13 0.00 11.09
N ILE A 561 22.12 0.10 10.20
CA ILE A 561 23.52 -0.29 10.50
C ILE A 561 24.05 0.52 11.68
N ALA A 562 23.95 1.85 11.65
CA ALA A 562 24.39 2.73 12.74
C ALA A 562 23.75 2.36 14.08
N SER A 563 22.44 2.12 14.07
CA SER A 563 21.66 1.82 15.28
C SER A 563 22.02 0.46 15.89
N LEU A 564 22.18 -0.58 15.06
CA LEU A 564 22.42 -1.95 15.52
C LEU A 564 23.90 -2.21 15.84
N ALA A 565 24.82 -1.72 15.01
CA ALA A 565 26.26 -1.84 15.24
C ALA A 565 26.81 -0.81 16.25
N LYS A 566 26.00 0.18 16.64
CA LYS A 566 26.36 1.26 17.57
C LYS A 566 27.57 2.07 17.10
N ILE A 567 27.59 2.42 15.82
CA ILE A 567 28.61 3.25 15.19
C ILE A 567 28.00 4.59 14.73
N PRO A 568 28.81 5.65 14.55
CA PRO A 568 28.34 6.91 13.97
C PRO A 568 27.69 6.73 12.60
N TYR A 569 26.73 7.60 12.25
CA TYR A 569 25.98 7.50 11.00
C TYR A 569 26.89 7.59 9.77
N GLU A 570 27.86 8.50 9.78
CA GLU A 570 28.81 8.71 8.69
C GLU A 570 29.64 7.45 8.44
N GLN A 571 30.08 6.79 9.52
CA GLN A 571 30.77 5.50 9.43
C GLN A 571 29.83 4.43 8.87
N ALA A 572 28.57 4.37 9.30
CA ALA A 572 27.61 3.40 8.79
C ALA A 572 27.30 3.57 7.29
N VAL A 573 27.28 4.80 6.78
CA VAL A 573 27.14 5.10 5.35
C VAL A 573 28.34 4.55 4.58
N GLU A 574 29.56 4.77 5.07
CA GLU A 574 30.77 4.22 4.44
C GLU A 574 30.73 2.68 4.43
N GLU A 575 30.40 2.06 5.56
CA GLU A 575 30.31 0.61 5.69
C GLU A 575 29.23 0.01 4.78
N PHE A 576 28.09 0.69 4.64
CA PHE A 576 27.06 0.31 3.67
C PHE A 576 27.62 0.33 2.24
N PHE A 577 28.28 1.41 1.82
CA PHE A 577 28.81 1.51 0.45
C PHE A 577 29.94 0.51 0.18
N ILE A 578 30.73 0.13 1.17
CA ILE A 578 31.70 -0.95 1.03
C ILE A 578 30.99 -2.26 0.64
N SER A 579 29.91 -2.63 1.32
CA SER A 579 29.13 -3.82 0.94
C SER A 579 28.39 -3.61 -0.39
N TYR A 580 27.90 -2.40 -0.65
CA TYR A 580 27.19 -2.07 -1.88
C TYR A 580 28.02 -2.31 -3.15
N TYR A 581 29.27 -1.83 -3.16
CA TYR A 581 30.16 -1.92 -4.32
C TYR A 581 30.86 -3.28 -4.46
N ASN A 582 31.03 -4.03 -3.36
CA ASN A 582 31.69 -5.33 -3.40
C ASN A 582 30.74 -6.51 -3.71
N ARG A 583 29.42 -6.26 -3.75
CA ARG A 583 28.43 -7.31 -4.04
C ARG A 583 28.35 -7.62 -5.53
N LYS A 584 28.30 -8.90 -5.85
CA LYS A 584 28.03 -9.39 -7.21
C LYS A 584 26.54 -9.26 -7.55
N PRO A 585 26.16 -8.94 -8.80
CA PRO A 585 24.76 -8.84 -9.20
C PRO A 585 23.92 -10.08 -8.88
N GLU A 586 24.48 -11.29 -9.01
CA GLU A 586 23.74 -12.54 -8.75
C GLU A 586 23.31 -12.78 -7.29
N ASP A 587 23.86 -12.05 -6.31
CA ASP A 587 23.55 -12.22 -4.88
C ASP A 587 22.42 -11.30 -4.36
N GLU A 588 21.78 -10.50 -5.24
CA GLU A 588 20.84 -9.43 -4.86
C GLU A 588 19.67 -9.90 -3.97
N TYR A 589 19.09 -11.07 -4.27
CA TYR A 589 17.92 -11.60 -3.54
C TYR A 589 18.27 -12.61 -2.43
N ARG A 590 19.56 -12.89 -2.23
CA ARG A 590 20.00 -13.85 -1.22
C ARG A 590 19.94 -13.25 0.17
N GLU A 591 20.40 -12.02 0.33
CA GLU A 591 20.53 -11.34 1.61
C GLU A 591 20.70 -9.83 1.40
N SER A 592 20.17 -8.98 2.27
CA SER A 592 20.31 -7.52 2.14
C SER A 592 21.74 -7.02 2.41
N TYR A 593 22.03 -5.82 1.91
CA TYR A 593 23.30 -5.13 2.18
C TYR A 593 23.48 -4.80 3.67
N VAL A 594 22.37 -4.57 4.39
CA VAL A 594 22.39 -4.30 5.84
C VAL A 594 22.89 -5.52 6.61
N ILE A 595 22.36 -6.71 6.33
CA ILE A 595 22.78 -7.94 7.01
C ILE A 595 24.24 -8.25 6.73
N GLU A 596 24.66 -8.14 5.47
CA GLU A 596 26.05 -8.37 5.07
C GLU A 596 27.00 -7.42 5.81
N THR A 597 26.65 -6.13 5.86
CA THR A 597 27.43 -5.10 6.56
C THR A 597 27.50 -5.39 8.06
N LEU A 598 26.36 -5.69 8.70
CA LEU A 598 26.30 -6.01 10.13
C LEU A 598 27.17 -7.22 10.48
N ARG A 599 27.13 -8.28 9.66
CA ARG A 599 27.98 -9.46 9.86
C ARG A 599 29.46 -9.11 9.72
N ARG A 600 29.83 -8.31 8.73
CA ARG A 600 31.21 -7.82 8.54
C ARG A 600 31.69 -7.01 9.74
N LEU A 601 30.80 -6.31 10.42
CA LEU A 601 31.04 -5.59 11.68
C LEU A 601 30.97 -6.47 12.94
N GLY A 602 30.79 -7.79 12.80
CA GLY A 602 30.76 -8.74 13.93
C GLY A 602 29.43 -8.81 14.67
N PHE A 603 28.35 -8.24 14.13
CA PHE A 603 27.00 -8.34 14.69
C PHE A 603 26.30 -9.60 14.18
N ASP A 604 25.61 -10.33 15.07
CA ASP A 604 24.75 -11.46 14.70
C ASP A 604 23.30 -10.99 14.49
N PRO A 605 22.83 -10.88 13.23
CA PRO A 605 21.51 -10.36 12.91
C PRO A 605 20.35 -11.32 13.19
N HIS A 606 20.65 -12.51 13.72
CA HIS A 606 19.64 -13.49 14.13
C HIS A 606 19.68 -13.76 15.65
N ALA A 607 20.48 -13.00 16.41
CA ALA A 607 20.66 -13.24 17.84
C ALA A 607 19.38 -13.11 18.67
N ASP A 608 18.38 -12.37 18.19
CA ASP A 608 17.12 -12.11 18.89
C ASP A 608 16.03 -13.15 18.63
N ILE A 609 16.21 -14.02 17.63
CA ILE A 609 15.29 -15.12 17.29
C ILE A 609 15.86 -16.52 17.60
N LYS A 610 17.11 -16.58 18.07
CA LYS A 610 17.71 -17.79 18.67
C LYS A 610 17.23 -17.95 20.11
#